data_AF-G8NV32-F1
#
_entry.id   AF-G8NV32-F1
#
_cell.length_a   1.000
_cell.length_b   1.000
_cell.length_c   1.000
_cell.angle_alpha   90.00
_cell.angle_beta   90.00
_cell.angle_gamma   90.00
#
_symmetry.space_group_name_H-M   'P 1'
#
loop_
_entity.id
_entity.type
_entity.pdbx_description
1 polymer ?
#
loop_
_entity_poly.entity_id
_entity_poly.type
_entity_poly.pdbx_seq_one_letter_code
_entity_poly.pdbx_strand_id
1 'polypeptide(L)' 'MAKTKKKVFSVTKAVKANARERLGSPPPERVLPDPKAKTAAKPKHKETLADLLTGDKDA' A
#
# COMPACT_ATOMS: atom_id res chain seq x y z
N MET A 1 1.80 -32.43 27.89
CA MET A 1 1.25 -31.14 27.40
C MET A 1 2.09 -30.00 27.98
N ALA A 2 2.79 -29.23 27.15
CA ALA A 2 3.59 -28.11 27.64
C ALA A 2 2.69 -26.97 28.13
N LYS A 3 2.97 -26.40 29.30
CA LYS A 3 2.21 -25.29 29.88
C LYS A 3 2.35 -24.05 28.98
N THR A 4 1.24 -23.39 28.65
CA THR A 4 1.24 -22.18 27.82
C THR A 4 2.01 -21.05 28.50
N LYS A 5 2.92 -20.41 27.78
CA LYS A 5 3.72 -19.30 28.31
C LYS A 5 2.80 -18.09 28.59
N LYS A 6 3.03 -17.42 29.71
CA LYS A 6 2.34 -16.16 30.05
C LYS A 6 2.65 -15.13 28.96
N LYS A 7 1.62 -14.47 28.43
CA LYS A 7 1.79 -13.39 27.45
C LYS A 7 2.21 -12.12 28.20
N VAL A 8 3.35 -11.55 27.84
CA VAL A 8 3.80 -10.25 28.36
C VAL A 8 3.00 -9.14 27.66
N PHE A 9 2.61 -8.12 28.41
CA PHE A 9 1.94 -6.95 27.87
C PHE A 9 2.88 -6.20 26.90
N SER A 10 2.32 -5.75 25.77
CA SER A 10 3.03 -4.96 24.79
C SER A 10 2.08 -3.89 24.24
N VAL A 11 2.49 -2.64 24.34
CA VAL A 11 1.70 -1.47 23.92
C VAL A 11 1.30 -1.60 22.45
N THR A 12 2.23 -1.98 21.57
CA THR A 12 1.96 -2.12 20.14
C THR A 12 0.96 -3.23 19.83
N LYS A 13 0.96 -4.32 20.60
CA LYS A 13 -0.04 -5.38 20.48
C LYS A 13 -1.42 -4.93 20.96
N ALA A 14 -1.48 -4.21 22.09
CA ALA A 14 -2.74 -3.67 22.61
C ALA A 14 -3.39 -2.70 21.63
N VAL A 15 -2.62 -1.75 21.08
CA VAL A 15 -3.10 -0.79 20.08
C VAL A 15 -3.61 -1.51 18.83
N LYS A 16 -2.85 -2.47 18.29
CA LYS A 16 -3.28 -3.24 17.10
C LYS A 16 -4.50 -4.14 17.37
N ALA A 17 -4.66 -4.67 18.58
CA ALA A 17 -5.83 -5.47 18.94
C ALA A 17 -7.10 -4.60 18.98
N ASN A 18 -7.03 -3.47 19.68
CA ASN A 18 -8.11 -2.50 19.74
C ASN A 18 -8.51 -2.00 18.33
N ALA A 19 -7.53 -1.66 17.48
CA ALA A 19 -7.80 -1.27 16.10
C ALA A 19 -8.57 -2.35 15.32
N ARG A 20 -8.25 -3.63 15.51
CA ARG A 20 -8.97 -4.75 14.87
C ARG A 20 -10.37 -4.95 15.42
N GLU A 21 -10.59 -4.71 16.71
CA GLU A 21 -11.93 -4.75 17.32
C GLU A 21 -12.84 -3.66 16.76
N ARG A 22 -12.29 -2.49 16.45
CA ARG A 22 -13.05 -1.34 15.93
C ARG A 22 -13.24 -1.35 14.42
N LEU A 23 -12.19 -1.67 13.67
CA LEU A 23 -12.14 -1.52 12.21
C LEU A 23 -12.19 -2.87 11.46
N GLY A 24 -12.12 -3.99 12.18
CA GLY A 24 -11.98 -5.31 11.60
C GLY A 24 -10.53 -5.72 11.32
N SER A 25 -10.34 -6.99 10.99
CA SER A 25 -9.03 -7.51 10.56
C SER A 25 -8.72 -7.03 9.15
N PRO A 26 -7.49 -6.58 8.86
CA PRO A 26 -7.10 -6.29 7.49
C PRO A 26 -7.23 -7.54 6.62
N PRO A 27 -7.51 -7.38 5.31
CA PRO A 27 -7.53 -8.49 4.37
C PRO A 27 -6.20 -9.27 4.38
N PRO A 28 -6.23 -10.60 4.23
CA PRO A 28 -5.03 -11.43 4.24
C PRO A 28 -4.13 -11.17 3.03
N GLU A 29 -4.73 -10.78 1.91
CA GLU A 29 -4.04 -10.50 0.67
C GLU A 29 -4.29 -9.05 0.25
N ARG A 30 -3.24 -8.41 -0.27
CA ARG A 30 -3.34 -7.11 -0.94
C ARG A 30 -2.87 -7.31 -2.36
N VAL A 31 -3.73 -6.98 -3.32
CA VAL A 31 -3.35 -6.98 -4.74
C VAL A 31 -2.22 -5.97 -4.90
N LEU A 32 -1.04 -6.44 -5.29
CA LEU A 32 0.05 -5.55 -5.64
C LEU A 32 -0.32 -4.85 -6.95
N PRO A 33 -0.26 -3.52 -7.04
CA PRO A 33 -0.57 -2.84 -8.28
C PRO A 33 0.41 -3.27 -9.37
N ASP A 34 -0.12 -3.50 -10.56
CA ASP A 34 0.65 -3.98 -11.71
C ASP A 34 1.91 -3.14 -11.92
N PRO A 35 3.06 -3.76 -12.20
CA PRO A 35 4.30 -3.02 -12.39
C PRO A 35 4.19 -2.01 -13.54
N LYS A 36 3.37 -2.31 -14.56
CA LYS A 36 3.07 -1.43 -15.70
C LYS A 36 2.32 -0.16 -15.28
N ALA A 37 1.43 -0.25 -14.30
CA ALA A 37 0.70 0.90 -13.78
C ALA A 37 1.65 1.87 -13.03
N LYS A 38 2.64 1.33 -12.31
CA LYS A 38 3.65 2.15 -11.62
C LYS A 38 4.57 2.89 -12.59
N THR A 39 4.97 2.26 -13.69
CA THR A 39 5.84 2.88 -14.70
C THR A 39 5.11 3.95 -15.50
N ALA A 40 3.80 3.79 -15.74
CA ALA A 40 2.98 4.82 -16.40
C ALA A 40 2.81 6.05 -15.51
N ALA A 41 2.59 5.87 -14.21
CA ALA A 41 2.42 6.98 -13.27
C ALA A 41 3.72 7.75 -12.95
N LYS A 42 4.88 7.10 -13.12
CA LYS A 42 6.20 7.70 -12.88
C LYS A 42 7.14 7.30 -14.01
N PRO A 43 7.02 7.93 -15.19
CA PRO A 43 7.92 7.63 -16.29
C PRO A 43 9.35 7.96 -15.88
N LYS A 44 10.28 7.06 -16.20
CA LYS A 44 11.72 7.23 -15.90
C LYS A 44 12.34 8.40 -16.66
N HIS A 45 11.79 8.71 -17.83
CA HIS A 45 12.27 9.73 -18.74
C HIS A 45 11.31 10.93 -18.75
N LYS A 46 11.87 12.10 -19.02
CA LYS A 46 11.09 13.32 -19.24
C LYS A 46 10.25 13.17 -20.51
N GLU A 47 9.17 13.94 -20.57
CA GLU A 47 8.31 14.05 -21.76
C GLU A 47 9.14 14.45 -22.99
N THR A 48 8.82 13.85 -24.13
CA THR A 48 9.48 14.15 -25.39
C THR A 48 8.85 15.40 -26.02
N LEU A 49 9.56 16.03 -26.96
CA LEU A 49 9.00 17.15 -27.73
C LEU A 49 7.70 16.78 -28.45
N ALA A 50 7.56 15.54 -28.90
CA ALA A 50 6.34 15.05 -29.53
C ALA A 50 5.16 15.02 -28.55
N ASP A 51 5.38 14.56 -27.31
CA ASP A 51 4.36 14.49 -26.26
C ASP A 51 3.83 15.90 -25.90
N LEU A 52 4.74 16.88 -25.80
CA LEU A 52 4.39 18.28 -25.54
C LEU A 52 3.57 18.87 -26.69
N LEU A 53 4.00 18.66 -27.94
CA LEU A 53 3.30 19.13 -29.14
C LEU A 53 1.92 18.46 -29.36
N THR A 54 1.67 17.31 -28.74
CA THR A 54 0.34 16.67 -28.72
C THR A 54 -0.53 17.15 -27.56
N GLY A 55 0.05 17.40 -26.37
CA GLY A 55 -0.68 17.90 -25.20
C GLY A 55 -1.19 19.35 -25.33
N ASP A 56 -0.51 20.18 -26.12
CA ASP A 56 -0.91 21.57 -26.37
C ASP A 56 -2.10 21.73 -27.34
N LYS A 57 -2.55 20.66 -28.02
CA LYS A 57 -3.62 20.76 -29.03
C LYS A 57 -5.05 20.71 -28.49
N ASP A 58 -5.24 20.42 -27.20
CA ASP A 58 -6.55 20.28 -26.56
C ASP A 58 -6.78 21.32 -25.42
N ALA A 59 -6.07 22.46 -25.45
CA ALA A 59 -6.25 23.59 -24.52
C ALA A 59 -6.90 24.82 -25.18
#